data_AF-A0A9E6AMK1-F1
#
_entry.id   AF-A0A9E6AMK1-F1
#
_cell.length_a   1.000
_cell.length_b   1.000
_cell.length_c   1.000
_cell.angle_alpha   90.00
_cell.angle_beta   90.00
_cell.angle_gamma   90.00
#
_symmetry.space_group_name_H-M   'P 1'
#
loop_
_entity.id
_entity.type
_entity.pdbx_description
1 polymer ?
#
loop_
_entity_poly.entity_id
_entity_poly.type
_entity_poly.pdbx_seq_one_letter_code
_entity_poly.pdbx_strand_id
1 'polypeptide(L)'
;MSPPLWTWSRVAVLVSGVAGSGLFLTLAFRSVDLAGVKDALTAAQLWPWLPLGVLSYLIGHGVRGLRCRLLFGRDTPLSTATASNIVVVGYACNNILPARLGEFVRAGMLAERTGLPYAHALTVTFVERLLDGIAILVLLLGGAWVVGLAGWIQDLVNVCVIVFAVATAGLLLAIFASNSLLALAGAIGARIPAVSAPLIGLVAKVTQAASLLADPRRAVQIGALSLLVWLFEAGLFSSLLNAFGVDARFATSLLTMGVTNLGILAPSTPGFIGTFHLFCSEALQSQGIAAETSVAAAVLIHIGFYVPVTVWGAGSLIWYGTQLGNTLAAARRARHPQSLEFREGIPMHSLGVGEPPAPPRPADPIYEALTRGLLGIRPGPVDEDARAYATNFLEHQLASLSSYLRLQLRLGLLSFRVCVALRYWRPFSRLPVETQSTVVQWWAYGPFPLGRQLFRPIRSLVLLAYFDAPRAASVQLGTGPS
;
A
#
# COMPACT_ATOMS: atom_id res chain seq x y z
N MET A 1 26.69 -15.15 19.40
CA MET A 1 25.37 -14.47 19.35
C MET A 1 25.59 -13.05 18.86
N SER A 2 25.58 -12.84 17.54
CA SER A 2 25.54 -11.51 16.95
C SER A 2 24.10 -10.98 17.02
N PRO A 3 23.87 -9.72 17.44
CA PRO A 3 22.54 -9.16 17.42
C PRO A 3 22.05 -9.07 15.96
N PRO A 4 20.75 -9.29 15.70
CA PRO A 4 20.24 -9.24 14.33
C PRO A 4 20.36 -7.81 13.80
N LEU A 5 21.18 -7.59 12.77
CA LEU A 5 21.37 -6.32 12.04
C LEU A 5 20.10 -5.86 11.27
N TRP A 6 18.93 -6.43 11.58
CA TRP A 6 17.73 -6.38 10.74
C TRP A 6 16.57 -5.52 11.28
N THR A 7 16.74 -4.89 12.45
CA THR A 7 15.73 -4.02 13.09
C THR A 7 16.08 -2.53 13.01
N TRP A 8 17.36 -2.16 13.07
CA TRP A 8 17.79 -0.77 13.17
C TRP A 8 17.45 0.09 11.95
N SER A 9 17.54 -0.43 10.73
CA SER A 9 17.23 0.35 9.52
C SER A 9 15.74 0.67 9.39
N ARG A 10 14.85 -0.22 9.82
CA ARG A 10 13.39 0.01 9.77
C ARG A 10 12.92 0.93 10.88
N VAL A 11 13.47 0.76 12.09
CA VAL A 11 13.21 1.67 13.20
C VAL A 11 13.78 3.06 12.89
N ALA A 12 14.99 3.15 12.31
CA ALA A 12 15.58 4.42 11.89
C ALA A 12 14.72 5.13 10.84
N VAL A 13 14.21 4.44 9.82
CA VAL A 13 13.30 5.03 8.81
C VAL A 13 11.98 5.50 9.43
N LEU A 14 11.44 4.74 10.38
CA LEU A 14 10.21 5.12 11.09
C LEU A 14 10.45 6.35 11.98
N VAL A 15 11.53 6.34 12.76
CA VAL A 15 11.93 7.43 13.67
C VAL A 15 12.30 8.69 12.89
N SER A 16 13.06 8.57 11.80
CA SER A 16 13.39 9.71 10.93
C SER A 16 12.15 10.28 10.26
N GLY A 17 11.20 9.42 9.87
CA GLY A 17 9.89 9.85 9.42
C GLY A 17 9.19 10.68 10.51
N VAL A 18 8.90 10.07 11.66
CA VAL A 18 8.18 10.73 12.76
C VAL A 18 8.85 12.05 13.18
N ALA A 19 10.19 12.05 13.32
CA ALA A 19 10.95 13.26 13.63
C ALA A 19 10.82 14.33 12.54
N GLY A 20 10.89 13.94 11.26
CA GLY A 20 10.66 14.85 10.13
C GLY A 20 9.25 15.44 10.12
N SER A 21 8.21 14.64 10.39
CA SER A 21 6.84 15.14 10.49
C SER A 21 6.63 16.06 11.67
N GLY A 22 7.19 15.73 12.83
CA GLY A 22 7.19 16.61 13.99
C GLY A 22 7.86 17.94 13.67
N LEU A 23 9.02 17.91 12.98
CA LEU A 23 9.71 19.11 12.52
C LEU A 23 8.84 19.93 11.55
N PHE A 24 8.28 19.32 10.50
CA PHE A 24 7.47 20.04 9.51
C PHE A 24 6.15 20.57 10.08
N LEU A 25 5.51 19.83 10.99
CA LEU A 25 4.36 20.34 11.75
C LEU A 25 4.78 21.51 12.63
N THR A 26 5.88 21.38 13.37
CA THR A 26 6.38 22.50 14.18
C THR A 26 6.65 23.72 13.30
N LEU A 27 7.28 23.55 12.13
CA LEU A 27 7.52 24.63 11.19
C LEU A 27 6.23 25.23 10.60
N ALA A 28 5.22 24.41 10.32
CA ALA A 28 3.92 24.89 9.81
C ALA A 28 3.14 25.68 10.87
N PHE A 29 3.26 25.32 12.14
CA PHE A 29 2.51 25.92 13.25
C PHE A 29 3.32 26.92 14.10
N ARG A 30 4.64 27.07 13.88
CA ARG A 30 5.54 27.88 14.75
C ARG A 30 5.15 29.34 14.85
N SER A 31 4.49 29.87 13.83
CA SER A 31 4.21 31.30 13.67
C SER A 31 2.71 31.60 13.73
N VAL A 32 1.90 30.66 14.23
CA VAL A 32 0.44 30.73 14.13
C VAL A 32 -0.19 30.51 15.50
N ASP A 33 -1.17 31.35 15.84
CA ASP A 33 -1.99 31.14 17.04
C ASP A 33 -3.00 30.01 16.83
N LEU A 34 -2.95 28.99 17.69
CA LEU A 34 -3.86 27.85 17.63
C LEU A 34 -5.32 28.25 17.87
N ALA A 35 -5.58 29.31 18.65
CA ALA A 35 -6.93 29.84 18.78
C ALA A 35 -7.43 30.41 17.45
N GLY A 36 -6.61 31.20 16.76
CA GLY A 36 -6.92 31.71 15.42
C GLY A 36 -7.16 30.61 14.38
N VAL A 37 -6.38 29.51 14.39
CA VAL A 37 -6.63 28.36 13.51
C VAL A 37 -7.98 27.71 13.81
N LYS A 38 -8.30 27.53 15.10
CA LYS A 38 -9.59 26.97 15.51
C LYS A 38 -10.74 27.87 15.07
N ASP A 39 -10.61 29.18 15.25
CA ASP A 39 -11.62 30.16 14.85
C ASP A 39 -11.84 30.12 13.34
N ALA A 40 -10.77 30.10 12.54
CA ALA A 40 -10.83 29.94 11.08
C ALA A 40 -11.52 28.64 10.66
N LEU A 41 -11.24 27.51 11.32
CA LEU A 41 -11.93 26.24 11.07
C LEU A 41 -13.42 26.30 11.42
N THR A 42 -13.80 26.98 12.50
CA THR A 42 -15.21 27.11 12.91
C THR A 42 -15.99 28.10 12.03
N ALA A 43 -15.31 29.10 11.47
CA ALA A 43 -15.90 30.07 10.57
C ALA A 43 -16.07 29.52 9.13
N ALA A 44 -15.40 28.42 8.78
CA ALA A 44 -15.44 27.84 7.45
C ALA A 44 -16.84 27.34 7.08
N GLN A 45 -17.36 27.82 5.95
CA GLN A 45 -18.64 27.40 5.40
C GLN A 45 -18.48 26.09 4.63
N LEU A 46 -18.64 24.96 5.31
CA LEU A 46 -18.40 23.66 4.69
C LEU A 46 -19.42 23.30 3.58
N TRP A 47 -20.64 23.82 3.65
CA TRP A 47 -21.65 23.61 2.61
C TRP A 47 -21.70 24.81 1.66
N PRO A 48 -21.72 24.62 0.32
CA PRO A 48 -21.67 23.35 -0.43
C PRO A 48 -20.24 22.87 -0.76
N TRP A 49 -19.23 23.58 -0.29
CA TRP A 49 -17.87 23.49 -0.80
C TRP A 49 -17.15 22.17 -0.50
N LEU A 50 -17.32 21.61 0.70
CA LEU A 50 -16.72 20.34 1.08
C LEU A 50 -17.20 19.16 0.20
N PRO A 51 -18.52 18.91 0.02
CA PRO A 51 -18.98 17.83 -0.84
C PRO A 51 -18.61 18.04 -2.31
N LEU A 52 -18.63 19.29 -2.81
CA LEU A 52 -18.18 19.60 -4.18
C LEU A 52 -16.70 19.28 -4.39
N GLY A 53 -15.85 19.70 -3.45
CA GLY A 53 -14.41 19.43 -3.48
C GLY A 53 -14.11 17.93 -3.41
N VAL A 54 -14.75 17.21 -2.47
CA VAL A 54 -14.60 15.76 -2.35
C VAL A 54 -15.09 15.04 -3.61
N LEU A 55 -16.23 15.45 -4.18
CA LEU A 55 -16.73 14.86 -5.43
C LEU A 55 -15.75 15.08 -6.58
N SER A 56 -15.23 16.30 -6.74
CA SER A 56 -14.18 16.62 -7.73
C SER A 56 -12.99 15.68 -7.58
N TYR A 57 -12.50 15.51 -6.35
CA TYR A 57 -11.37 14.64 -6.06
C TYR A 57 -11.64 13.16 -6.38
N LEU A 58 -12.83 12.64 -6.03
CA LEU A 58 -13.22 11.26 -6.32
C LEU A 58 -13.36 11.01 -7.83
N ILE A 59 -13.90 11.97 -8.59
CA ILE A 59 -13.93 11.91 -10.07
C ILE A 59 -12.50 11.84 -10.60
N GLY A 60 -11.59 12.65 -10.08
CA GLY A 60 -10.16 12.61 -10.41
C GLY A 60 -9.55 11.20 -10.27
N HIS A 61 -9.89 10.46 -9.21
CA HIS A 61 -9.46 9.07 -9.04
C HIS A 61 -10.06 8.09 -10.06
N GLY A 62 -11.31 8.30 -10.48
CA GLY A 62 -11.89 7.57 -11.60
C GLY A 62 -11.13 7.81 -12.91
N VAL A 63 -10.73 9.07 -13.17
CA VAL A 63 -9.89 9.43 -14.32
C VAL A 63 -8.50 8.78 -14.21
N ARG A 64 -7.89 8.74 -13.01
CA ARG A 64 -6.63 8.01 -12.77
C ARG A 64 -6.76 6.53 -13.16
N GLY A 65 -7.88 5.89 -12.83
CA GLY A 65 -8.15 4.51 -13.23
C GLY A 65 -8.31 4.33 -14.74
N LEU A 66 -8.99 5.26 -15.43
CA LEU A 66 -9.10 5.24 -16.89
C LEU A 66 -7.72 5.38 -17.55
N ARG A 67 -6.91 6.33 -17.08
CA ARG A 67 -5.54 6.54 -17.56
C ARG A 67 -4.68 5.30 -17.32
N CYS A 68 -4.76 4.71 -16.12
CA CYS A 68 -4.06 3.47 -15.78
C CYS A 68 -4.44 2.35 -16.76
N ARG A 69 -5.73 2.17 -17.06
CA ARG A 69 -6.18 1.18 -18.05
C ARG A 69 -5.57 1.43 -19.43
N LEU A 70 -5.51 2.67 -19.89
CA LEU A 70 -4.94 3.01 -21.20
C LEU A 70 -3.43 2.68 -21.28
N LEU A 71 -2.69 2.85 -20.19
CA LEU A 71 -1.27 2.49 -20.12
C LEU A 71 -1.02 0.98 -20.25
N PHE A 72 -1.97 0.13 -19.81
CA PHE A 72 -1.90 -1.33 -19.99
C PHE A 72 -2.39 -1.81 -21.37
N GLY A 73 -2.91 -0.93 -22.21
CA GLY A 73 -3.46 -1.28 -23.51
C GLY A 73 -4.88 -1.86 -23.45
N ARG A 74 -5.53 -1.94 -24.63
CA ARG A 74 -6.94 -2.34 -24.76
C ARG A 74 -7.17 -3.84 -24.57
N ASP A 75 -6.17 -4.66 -24.89
CA ASP A 75 -6.28 -6.12 -24.90
C ASP A 75 -6.07 -6.74 -23.50
N THR A 76 -5.59 -5.93 -22.54
CA THR A 76 -5.45 -6.36 -21.16
C THR A 76 -6.83 -6.43 -20.48
N PRO A 77 -7.16 -7.52 -19.75
CA PRO A 77 -8.46 -7.72 -19.10
C PRO A 77 -8.61 -6.84 -17.84
N LEU A 78 -8.53 -5.53 -18.01
CA LEU A 78 -8.58 -4.53 -16.94
C LEU A 78 -9.70 -3.52 -17.21
N SER A 79 -10.76 -3.59 -16.42
CA SER A 79 -11.84 -2.60 -16.48
C SER A 79 -11.42 -1.29 -15.79
N THR A 80 -12.04 -0.18 -16.20
CA THR A 80 -11.76 1.15 -15.61
C THR A 80 -12.11 1.18 -14.12
N ALA A 81 -13.21 0.54 -13.70
CA ALA A 81 -13.59 0.46 -12.30
C ALA A 81 -12.55 -0.31 -11.47
N THR A 82 -12.09 -1.46 -11.96
CA THR A 82 -11.05 -2.24 -11.30
C THR A 82 -9.73 -1.48 -11.23
N ALA A 83 -9.31 -0.83 -12.32
CA ALA A 83 -8.12 0.01 -12.33
C ALA A 83 -8.22 1.16 -11.31
N SER A 84 -9.38 1.84 -11.26
CA SER A 84 -9.63 2.93 -10.31
C SER A 84 -9.51 2.44 -8.87
N ASN A 85 -10.15 1.33 -8.54
CA ASN A 85 -10.07 0.78 -7.19
C ASN A 85 -8.64 0.37 -6.83
N ILE A 86 -7.89 -0.28 -7.73
CA ILE A 86 -6.49 -0.66 -7.47
C ILE A 86 -5.61 0.58 -7.26
N VAL A 87 -5.80 1.64 -8.04
CA VAL A 87 -5.09 2.92 -7.87
C VAL A 87 -5.39 3.49 -6.48
N VAL A 88 -6.67 3.60 -6.11
CA VAL A 88 -7.11 4.14 -4.82
C VAL A 88 -6.58 3.30 -3.65
N VAL A 89 -6.54 1.98 -3.77
CA VAL A 89 -5.90 1.10 -2.78
C VAL A 89 -4.42 1.45 -2.61
N GLY A 90 -3.69 1.71 -3.69
CA GLY A 90 -2.31 2.18 -3.63
C GLY A 90 -2.17 3.48 -2.82
N TYR A 91 -3.02 4.47 -3.08
CA TYR A 91 -3.03 5.72 -2.32
C TYR A 91 -3.41 5.51 -0.85
N ALA A 92 -4.45 4.74 -0.56
CA ALA A 92 -4.84 4.40 0.81
C ALA A 92 -3.73 3.66 1.57
N CYS A 93 -2.97 2.81 0.88
CA CYS A 93 -1.79 2.19 1.46
C CYS A 93 -0.67 3.21 1.75
N ASN A 94 -0.46 4.24 0.92
CA ASN A 94 0.53 5.30 1.20
C ASN A 94 0.13 6.19 2.38
N ASN A 95 -1.16 6.30 2.66
CA ASN A 95 -1.66 7.02 3.83
C ASN A 95 -1.32 6.34 5.15
N ILE A 96 -1.03 5.03 5.12
CA ILE A 96 -0.77 4.20 6.31
C ILE A 96 0.69 3.71 6.35
N LEU A 97 1.23 3.30 5.20
CA LEU A 97 2.56 2.73 5.08
C LEU A 97 3.60 3.82 4.80
N PRO A 98 4.78 3.76 5.47
CA PRO A 98 5.86 4.69 5.19
C PRO A 98 6.47 4.45 3.81
N ALA A 99 7.27 5.42 3.33
CA ALA A 99 8.11 5.28 2.13
C ALA A 99 7.36 4.91 0.84
N ARG A 100 6.11 5.38 0.68
CA ARG A 100 5.27 5.17 -0.52
C ARG A 100 5.15 3.70 -0.93
N LEU A 101 5.06 2.80 0.05
CA LEU A 101 4.96 1.36 -0.20
C LEU A 101 3.66 0.93 -0.90
N GLY A 102 2.64 1.79 -0.91
CA GLY A 102 1.39 1.56 -1.63
C GLY A 102 1.58 1.38 -3.14
N GLU A 103 2.64 1.92 -3.72
CA GLU A 103 2.89 1.80 -5.17
C GLU A 103 3.28 0.36 -5.53
N PHE A 104 3.98 -0.31 -4.61
CA PHE A 104 4.33 -1.73 -4.74
C PHE A 104 3.12 -2.63 -4.53
N VAL A 105 2.19 -2.25 -3.64
CA VAL A 105 0.91 -2.95 -3.43
C VAL A 105 0.06 -2.85 -4.69
N ARG A 106 -0.09 -1.63 -5.23
CA ARG A 106 -0.79 -1.35 -6.48
C ARG A 106 -0.22 -2.18 -7.63
N ALA A 107 1.10 -2.16 -7.85
CA ALA A 107 1.74 -2.96 -8.89
C ALA A 107 1.49 -4.47 -8.72
N GLY A 108 1.41 -4.94 -7.47
CA GLY A 108 1.14 -6.35 -7.17
C GLY A 108 -0.29 -6.75 -7.52
N MET A 109 -1.25 -5.91 -7.14
CA MET A 109 -2.66 -6.12 -7.51
C MET A 109 -2.86 -6.04 -9.02
N LEU A 110 -2.19 -5.10 -9.71
CA LEU A 110 -2.23 -5.01 -11.16
C LEU A 110 -1.65 -6.26 -11.82
N ALA A 111 -0.50 -6.75 -11.36
CA ALA A 111 0.12 -7.97 -11.89
C ALA A 111 -0.81 -9.18 -11.71
N GLU A 112 -1.40 -9.35 -10.52
CA GLU A 112 -2.37 -10.42 -10.24
C GLU A 112 -3.61 -10.35 -11.13
N ARG A 113 -4.13 -9.13 -11.37
CA ARG A 113 -5.37 -8.93 -12.15
C ARG A 113 -5.17 -8.99 -13.65
N THR A 114 -4.00 -8.57 -14.14
CA THR A 114 -3.69 -8.53 -15.58
C THR A 114 -2.99 -9.80 -16.06
N GLY A 115 -2.40 -10.59 -15.15
CA GLY A 115 -1.53 -11.72 -15.49
C GLY A 115 -0.15 -11.29 -15.99
N LEU A 116 0.13 -9.99 -16.08
CA LEU A 116 1.40 -9.46 -16.56
C LEU A 116 2.47 -9.51 -15.48
N PRO A 117 3.77 -9.56 -15.86
CA PRO A 117 4.86 -9.56 -14.89
C PRO A 117 4.80 -8.36 -13.95
N TYR A 118 5.10 -8.58 -12.68
CA TYR A 118 5.16 -7.52 -11.66
C TYR A 118 6.04 -6.33 -12.07
N ALA A 119 7.18 -6.61 -12.72
CA ALA A 119 8.08 -5.60 -13.25
C ALA A 119 7.38 -4.68 -14.27
N HIS A 120 6.51 -5.22 -15.12
CA HIS A 120 5.74 -4.42 -16.09
C HIS A 120 4.74 -3.51 -15.38
N ALA A 121 4.01 -4.01 -14.38
CA ALA A 121 3.10 -3.20 -13.59
C ALA A 121 3.81 -2.08 -12.81
N LEU A 122 5.03 -2.35 -12.32
CA LEU A 122 5.89 -1.33 -11.73
C LEU A 122 6.33 -0.28 -12.75
N THR A 123 6.72 -0.68 -13.96
CA THR A 123 7.07 0.25 -15.05
C THR A 123 5.88 1.17 -15.38
N VAL A 124 4.67 0.62 -15.51
CA VAL A 124 3.45 1.43 -15.72
C VAL A 124 3.24 2.42 -14.58
N THR A 125 3.39 1.95 -13.32
CA THR A 125 3.23 2.81 -12.14
C THR A 125 4.27 3.95 -12.13
N PHE A 126 5.52 3.66 -12.51
CA PHE A 126 6.58 4.66 -12.61
C PHE A 126 6.30 5.70 -13.70
N VAL A 127 5.92 5.26 -14.91
CA VAL A 127 5.54 6.17 -16.01
C VAL A 127 4.38 7.07 -15.59
N GLU A 128 3.41 6.52 -14.87
CA GLU A 128 2.32 7.33 -14.33
C GLU A 128 2.79 8.40 -13.33
N ARG A 129 3.74 8.09 -12.44
CA ARG A 129 4.32 9.08 -11.51
C ARG A 129 5.09 10.19 -12.24
N LEU A 130 5.81 9.84 -13.31
CA LEU A 130 6.51 10.82 -14.13
C LEU A 130 5.51 11.77 -14.80
N LEU A 131 4.46 11.22 -15.42
CA LEU A 131 3.39 12.00 -16.04
C LEU A 131 2.63 12.86 -15.03
N ASP A 132 2.42 12.36 -13.82
CA ASP A 132 1.82 13.13 -12.73
C ASP A 132 2.67 14.34 -12.36
N GLY A 133 3.98 14.17 -12.19
CA GLY A 133 4.88 15.28 -11.89
C GLY A 133 4.93 16.32 -13.01
N ILE A 134 4.94 15.89 -14.28
CA ILE A 134 4.87 16.79 -15.44
C ILE A 134 3.55 17.57 -15.45
N ALA A 135 2.42 16.88 -15.24
CA ALA A 135 1.11 17.52 -15.22
C ALA A 135 0.95 18.52 -14.06
N ILE A 136 1.41 18.16 -12.86
CA ILE A 136 1.49 19.08 -11.72
C ILE A 136 2.30 20.32 -12.10
N LEU A 137 3.48 20.13 -12.69
CA LEU A 137 4.37 21.24 -13.02
C LEU A 137 3.75 22.16 -14.07
N VAL A 138 3.14 21.61 -15.13
CA VAL A 138 2.44 22.41 -16.16
C VAL A 138 1.32 23.25 -15.54
N LEU A 139 0.51 22.65 -14.67
CA LEU A 139 -0.59 23.35 -14.00
C LEU A 139 -0.08 24.39 -12.99
N LEU A 140 0.97 24.07 -12.24
CA LEU A 140 1.63 25.00 -11.33
C LEU A 140 2.16 26.21 -12.10
N LEU A 141 2.87 26.01 -13.22
CA LEU A 141 3.40 27.10 -14.03
C LEU A 141 2.28 27.94 -14.63
N GLY A 142 1.17 27.32 -15.04
CA GLY A 142 -0.03 28.03 -15.47
C GLY A 142 -0.66 28.88 -14.36
N GLY A 143 -0.73 28.38 -13.13
CA GLY A 143 -1.18 29.16 -11.97
C GLY A 143 -0.21 30.30 -11.63
N ALA A 144 1.08 29.99 -11.54
CA ALA A 144 2.18 30.92 -11.26
C ALA A 144 2.28 32.06 -12.27
N TRP A 145 1.98 31.81 -13.55
CA TRP A 145 1.91 32.87 -14.57
C TRP A 145 0.90 33.96 -14.20
N VAL A 146 -0.17 33.57 -13.52
CA VAL A 146 -1.33 34.44 -13.23
C VAL A 146 -1.20 35.15 -11.89
N VAL A 147 -0.67 34.46 -10.87
CA VAL A 147 -0.59 34.99 -9.49
C VAL A 147 0.83 35.29 -9.02
N GLY A 148 1.84 34.90 -9.79
CA GLY A 148 3.26 35.09 -9.46
C GLY A 148 3.83 34.02 -8.54
N LEU A 149 5.17 33.87 -8.59
CA LEU A 149 5.96 33.11 -7.63
C LEU A 149 6.76 34.10 -6.77
N ALA A 150 6.96 33.77 -5.51
CA ALA A 150 7.75 34.59 -4.60
C ALA A 150 8.65 33.74 -3.70
N GLY A 151 9.80 34.31 -3.34
CA GLY A 151 10.74 33.72 -2.40
C GLY A 151 11.24 32.34 -2.80
N TRP A 152 11.45 31.49 -1.80
CA TRP A 152 12.01 30.14 -1.94
C TRP A 152 11.17 29.20 -2.82
N ILE A 153 9.87 29.49 -3.01
CA ILE A 153 8.98 28.70 -3.88
C ILE A 153 9.47 28.80 -5.33
N GLN A 154 9.97 29.95 -5.76
CA GLN A 154 10.51 30.10 -7.12
C GLN A 154 11.72 29.20 -7.35
N ASP A 155 12.63 29.11 -6.39
CA ASP A 155 13.80 28.23 -6.46
C ASP A 155 13.41 26.76 -6.49
N LEU A 156 12.45 26.36 -5.65
CA LEU A 156 11.89 25.01 -5.66
C LEU A 156 11.31 24.65 -7.05
N VAL A 157 10.52 25.56 -7.62
CA VAL A 157 9.90 25.37 -8.94
C VAL A 157 10.98 25.26 -10.01
N ASN A 158 12.00 26.13 -10.00
CA ASN A 158 13.11 26.09 -10.96
C ASN A 158 13.85 24.74 -10.93
N VAL A 159 14.16 24.23 -9.73
CA VAL A 159 14.78 22.90 -9.57
C VAL A 159 13.88 21.81 -10.14
N CYS A 160 12.58 21.85 -9.83
CA CYS A 160 11.62 20.87 -10.34
C CYS A 160 11.49 20.94 -11.87
N VAL A 161 11.46 22.13 -12.46
CA VAL A 161 11.46 22.33 -13.92
C VAL A 161 12.67 21.65 -14.55
N ILE A 162 13.87 21.86 -14.02
CA ILE A 162 15.09 21.26 -14.55
C ILE A 162 15.02 19.73 -14.46
N VAL A 163 14.65 19.19 -13.29
CA VAL A 163 14.57 17.73 -13.06
C VAL A 163 13.56 17.08 -14.00
N PHE A 164 12.36 17.63 -14.12
CA PHE A 164 11.32 17.07 -14.99
C PHE A 164 11.62 17.31 -16.48
N ALA A 165 12.29 18.40 -16.85
CA ALA A 165 12.75 18.61 -18.22
C ALA A 165 13.79 17.56 -18.63
N VAL A 166 14.77 17.26 -17.76
CA VAL A 166 15.76 16.20 -18.00
C VAL A 166 15.08 14.83 -18.09
N ALA A 167 14.15 14.52 -17.18
CA ALA A 167 13.41 13.25 -17.20
C ALA A 167 12.56 13.11 -18.48
N THR A 168 11.90 14.18 -18.92
CA THR A 168 11.10 14.21 -20.15
C THR A 168 11.99 14.07 -21.37
N ALA A 169 13.12 14.77 -21.44
CA ALA A 169 14.08 14.64 -22.53
C ALA A 169 14.63 13.21 -22.64
N GLY A 170 14.96 12.58 -21.50
CA GLY A 170 15.39 11.18 -21.44
C GLY A 170 14.31 10.21 -21.94
N LEU A 171 13.05 10.45 -21.58
CA LEU A 171 11.91 9.66 -22.08
C LEU A 171 11.73 9.85 -23.60
N LEU A 172 11.77 11.07 -24.11
CA LEU A 172 11.66 11.34 -25.56
C LEU A 172 12.82 10.70 -26.32
N LEU A 173 14.05 10.80 -25.81
CA LEU A 173 15.21 10.10 -26.38
C LEU A 173 14.97 8.58 -26.40
N ALA A 174 14.41 8.01 -25.34
CA ALA A 174 14.08 6.60 -25.28
C ALA A 174 12.97 6.18 -26.25
N ILE A 175 12.00 7.07 -26.55
CA ILE A 175 10.95 6.84 -27.55
C ILE A 175 11.53 6.87 -28.97
N PHE A 176 12.31 7.89 -29.30
CA PHE A 176 12.77 8.14 -30.68
C PHE A 176 14.08 7.43 -31.05
N ALA A 177 14.91 7.09 -30.07
CA ALA A 177 16.25 6.51 -30.28
C ALA A 177 16.44 5.18 -29.55
N SER A 178 15.37 4.41 -29.29
CA SER A 178 15.40 3.13 -28.57
C SER A 178 16.45 2.15 -29.12
N ASN A 179 16.49 1.96 -30.44
CA ASN A 179 17.46 1.08 -31.11
C ASN A 179 18.89 1.59 -30.98
N SER A 180 19.09 2.90 -31.12
CA SER A 180 20.41 3.53 -30.97
C SER A 180 20.93 3.45 -29.54
N LEU A 181 20.05 3.59 -28.54
CA LEU A 181 20.40 3.44 -27.12
C LEU A 181 20.80 2.00 -26.78
N LEU A 182 20.08 1.01 -27.30
CA LEU A 182 20.42 -0.41 -27.12
C LEU A 182 21.74 -0.76 -27.81
N ALA A 183 21.97 -0.24 -29.02
CA ALA A 183 23.22 -0.42 -29.75
C ALA A 183 24.41 0.22 -29.01
N LEU A 184 24.22 1.43 -28.49
CA LEU A 184 25.24 2.13 -27.69
C LEU A 184 25.54 1.38 -26.39
N ALA A 185 24.52 0.87 -25.70
CA ALA A 185 24.69 0.05 -24.51
C ALA A 185 25.47 -1.24 -24.81
N GLY A 186 25.18 -1.88 -25.95
CA GLY A 186 25.93 -3.04 -26.44
C GLY A 186 27.39 -2.70 -26.75
N ALA A 187 27.65 -1.58 -27.43
CA ALA A 187 29.01 -1.13 -27.76
C ALA A 187 29.84 -0.79 -26.52
N ILE A 188 29.25 -0.13 -25.51
CA ILE A 188 29.90 0.14 -24.22
C ILE A 188 30.13 -1.16 -23.47
N GLY A 189 29.13 -2.06 -23.44
CA GLY A 189 29.25 -3.36 -22.79
C GLY A 189 30.33 -4.25 -23.39
N ALA A 190 30.55 -4.18 -24.71
CA ALA A 190 31.63 -4.88 -25.39
C ALA A 190 33.02 -4.36 -24.97
N ARG A 191 33.15 -3.06 -24.65
CA ARG A 191 34.41 -2.46 -24.18
C ARG A 191 34.65 -2.66 -22.68
N ILE A 192 33.57 -2.72 -21.89
CA ILE A 192 33.64 -2.86 -20.44
C ILE A 192 32.69 -4.00 -20.02
N PRO A 193 33.16 -5.26 -20.05
CA PRO A 193 32.32 -6.44 -19.80
C PRO A 193 31.60 -6.39 -18.44
N ALA A 194 32.25 -5.82 -17.41
CA ALA A 194 31.71 -5.68 -16.06
C ALA A 194 30.42 -4.84 -15.97
N VAL A 195 30.19 -3.92 -16.92
CA VAL A 195 28.99 -3.06 -16.92
C VAL A 195 27.99 -3.42 -18.03
N SER A 196 28.31 -4.40 -18.88
CA SER A 196 27.48 -4.78 -20.04
C SER A 196 26.05 -5.17 -19.64
N ALA A 197 25.91 -6.19 -18.78
CA ALA A 197 24.64 -6.70 -18.30
C ALA A 197 23.80 -5.65 -17.54
N PRO A 198 24.34 -4.89 -16.56
CA PRO A 198 23.55 -3.89 -15.86
C PRO A 198 23.14 -2.72 -16.77
N LEU A 199 23.99 -2.29 -17.71
CA LEU A 199 23.68 -1.20 -18.63
C LEU A 199 22.60 -1.59 -19.64
N ILE A 200 22.73 -2.75 -20.29
CA ILE A 200 21.72 -3.26 -21.22
C ILE A 200 20.39 -3.46 -20.50
N GLY A 201 20.42 -4.03 -19.28
CA GLY A 201 19.22 -4.20 -18.46
C GLY A 201 18.55 -2.87 -18.08
N LEU A 202 19.32 -1.82 -17.81
CA LEU A 202 18.78 -0.48 -17.55
C LEU A 202 18.14 0.12 -18.82
N VAL A 203 18.84 0.09 -19.95
CA VAL A 203 18.33 0.63 -21.22
C VAL A 203 17.08 -0.11 -21.65
N ALA A 204 17.03 -1.43 -21.54
CA ALA A 204 15.84 -2.23 -21.84
C ALA A 204 14.62 -1.84 -20.99
N LYS A 205 14.80 -1.53 -19.70
CA LYS A 205 13.72 -1.05 -18.83
C LYS A 205 13.24 0.34 -19.25
N VAL A 206 14.15 1.23 -19.62
CA VAL A 206 13.83 2.59 -20.08
C VAL A 206 13.10 2.56 -21.42
N THR A 207 13.55 1.74 -22.37
CA THR A 207 12.87 1.58 -23.67
C THR A 207 11.52 0.89 -23.51
N GLN A 208 11.36 -0.05 -22.58
CA GLN A 208 10.06 -0.61 -22.23
C GLN A 208 9.11 0.46 -21.68
N ALA A 209 9.57 1.33 -20.77
CA ALA A 209 8.77 2.44 -20.26
C ALA A 209 8.36 3.40 -21.39
N ALA A 210 9.29 3.73 -22.27
CA ALA A 210 9.05 4.56 -23.46
C ALA A 210 8.03 3.93 -24.43
N SER A 211 8.07 2.62 -24.63
CA SER A 211 7.13 1.93 -25.54
C SER A 211 5.66 2.07 -25.14
N LEU A 212 5.38 2.33 -23.85
CA LEU A 212 4.01 2.58 -23.37
C LEU A 212 3.42 3.88 -23.96
N LEU A 213 4.28 4.79 -24.42
CA LEU A 213 3.93 6.10 -24.97
C LEU A 213 4.39 6.26 -26.42
N ALA A 214 4.76 5.17 -27.10
CA ALA A 214 5.27 5.22 -28.47
C ALA A 214 4.19 5.59 -29.51
N ASP A 215 2.92 5.29 -29.25
CA ASP A 215 1.80 5.75 -30.09
C ASP A 215 1.43 7.20 -29.73
N PRO A 216 1.63 8.19 -30.63
CA PRO A 216 1.40 9.60 -30.34
C PRO A 216 -0.05 9.89 -29.93
N ARG A 217 -1.03 9.19 -30.53
CA ARG A 217 -2.45 9.42 -30.20
C ARG A 217 -2.74 8.98 -28.77
N ARG A 218 -2.21 7.82 -28.35
CA ARG A 218 -2.33 7.35 -26.96
C ARG A 218 -1.55 8.24 -26.00
N ALA A 219 -0.35 8.68 -26.38
CA ALA A 219 0.46 9.57 -25.56
C ALA A 219 -0.27 10.88 -25.27
N VAL A 220 -0.90 11.50 -26.29
CA VAL A 220 -1.72 12.71 -26.13
C VAL A 220 -2.93 12.44 -25.24
N GLN A 221 -3.64 11.32 -25.43
CA GLN A 221 -4.78 10.94 -24.57
C GLN A 221 -4.36 10.76 -23.10
N ILE A 222 -3.26 10.06 -22.85
CA ILE A 222 -2.71 9.83 -21.52
C ILE A 222 -2.24 11.15 -20.89
N GLY A 223 -1.60 12.03 -21.67
CA GLY A 223 -1.19 13.36 -21.24
C GLY A 223 -2.38 14.24 -20.87
N ALA A 224 -3.42 14.29 -21.71
CA ALA A 224 -4.65 15.03 -21.44
C ALA A 224 -5.37 14.51 -20.18
N LEU A 225 -5.47 13.18 -20.02
CA LEU A 225 -6.01 12.59 -18.80
C LEU A 225 -5.16 12.91 -17.57
N SER A 226 -3.84 13.02 -17.72
CA SER A 226 -2.96 13.43 -16.62
C SER A 226 -3.26 14.87 -16.17
N LEU A 227 -3.37 15.81 -17.11
CA LEU A 227 -3.78 17.18 -16.78
C LEU A 227 -5.18 17.20 -16.14
N LEU A 228 -6.13 16.44 -16.68
CA LEU A 228 -7.49 16.38 -16.17
C LEU A 228 -7.56 15.85 -14.72
N VAL A 229 -6.78 14.82 -14.39
CA VAL A 229 -6.65 14.29 -13.02
C VAL A 229 -6.27 15.40 -12.04
N TRP A 230 -5.24 16.19 -12.38
CA TRP A 230 -4.75 17.24 -11.50
C TRP A 230 -5.63 18.48 -11.50
N LEU A 231 -6.39 18.75 -12.57
CA LEU A 231 -7.45 19.77 -12.55
C LEU A 231 -8.58 19.40 -11.57
N PHE A 232 -8.99 18.14 -11.54
CA PHE A 232 -9.96 17.66 -10.55
C PHE A 232 -9.43 17.75 -9.11
N GLU A 233 -8.13 17.50 -8.92
CA GLU A 233 -7.47 17.69 -7.63
C GLU A 233 -7.37 19.18 -7.25
N ALA A 234 -7.05 20.08 -8.18
CA ALA A 234 -7.12 21.52 -7.97
C ALA A 234 -8.56 21.99 -7.68
N GLY A 235 -9.59 21.29 -8.19
CA GLY A 235 -10.98 21.51 -7.85
C GLY A 235 -11.31 21.28 -6.36
N LEU A 236 -10.63 20.31 -5.71
CA LEU A 236 -10.71 20.14 -4.25
C LEU A 236 -10.13 21.36 -3.52
N PHE A 237 -8.92 21.80 -3.92
CA PHE A 237 -8.29 22.99 -3.35
C PHE A 237 -9.16 24.22 -3.53
N SER A 238 -9.67 24.46 -4.74
CA SER A 238 -10.50 25.62 -5.04
C SER A 238 -11.79 25.62 -4.23
N SER A 239 -12.48 24.48 -4.15
CA SER A 239 -13.71 24.39 -3.36
C SER A 239 -13.43 24.68 -1.89
N LEU A 240 -12.39 24.07 -1.31
CA LEU A 240 -12.10 24.26 0.11
C LEU A 240 -11.54 25.63 0.44
N LEU A 241 -10.82 26.30 -0.46
CA LEU A 241 -10.44 27.70 -0.27
C LEU A 241 -11.68 28.63 -0.25
N ASN A 242 -12.67 28.37 -1.11
CA ASN A 242 -13.94 29.09 -1.08
C ASN A 242 -14.72 28.84 0.23
N ALA A 243 -14.55 27.68 0.87
CA ALA A 243 -15.13 27.41 2.20
C ALA A 243 -14.62 28.37 3.28
N PHE A 244 -13.41 28.90 3.14
CA PHE A 244 -12.84 29.91 4.04
C PHE A 244 -13.16 31.35 3.63
N GLY A 245 -14.01 31.56 2.62
CA GLY A 245 -14.32 32.89 2.09
C GLY A 245 -13.14 33.56 1.39
N VAL A 246 -12.12 32.79 1.01
CA VAL A 246 -11.01 33.30 0.23
C VAL A 246 -11.48 33.38 -1.22
N ASP A 247 -11.62 34.60 -1.75
CA ASP A 247 -11.87 34.84 -3.18
C ASP A 247 -10.60 34.55 -4.00
N ALA A 248 -10.20 33.28 -3.97
CA ALA A 248 -9.01 32.79 -4.62
C ALA A 248 -9.32 32.51 -6.09
N ARG A 249 -8.59 33.17 -6.98
CA ARG A 249 -8.54 32.77 -8.39
C ARG A 249 -8.23 31.28 -8.47
N PHE A 250 -8.79 30.56 -9.43
CA PHE A 250 -8.45 29.15 -9.65
C PHE A 250 -6.93 28.93 -9.79
N ALA A 251 -6.22 29.93 -10.31
CA ALA A 251 -4.76 29.97 -10.35
C ALA A 251 -4.07 29.82 -8.99
N THR A 252 -4.60 30.41 -7.92
CA THR A 252 -4.10 30.22 -6.54
C THR A 252 -4.26 28.77 -6.10
N SER A 253 -5.34 28.10 -6.51
CA SER A 253 -5.56 26.67 -6.24
C SER A 253 -4.56 25.80 -7.00
N LEU A 254 -4.28 26.12 -8.27
CA LEU A 254 -3.27 25.42 -9.07
C LEU A 254 -1.86 25.59 -8.48
N LEU A 255 -1.49 26.80 -8.08
CA LEU A 255 -0.22 27.09 -7.42
C LEU A 255 -0.12 26.32 -6.10
N THR A 256 -1.13 26.44 -5.23
CA THR A 256 -1.13 25.79 -3.91
C THR A 256 -1.09 24.28 -4.04
N MET A 257 -1.94 23.70 -4.89
CA MET A 257 -1.95 22.26 -5.17
C MET A 257 -0.59 21.79 -5.70
N GLY A 258 0.03 22.56 -6.59
CA GLY A 258 1.30 22.21 -7.19
C GLY A 258 2.46 22.26 -6.20
N VAL A 259 2.59 23.35 -5.45
CA VAL A 259 3.66 23.52 -4.44
C VAL A 259 3.52 22.45 -3.36
N THR A 260 2.29 22.19 -2.91
CA THR A 260 2.00 21.13 -1.94
C THR A 260 2.43 19.76 -2.48
N ASN A 261 2.04 19.42 -3.71
CA ASN A 261 2.36 18.11 -4.31
C ASN A 261 3.85 17.93 -4.63
N LEU A 262 4.58 18.99 -4.98
CA LEU A 262 6.03 18.98 -5.09
C LEU A 262 6.68 18.79 -3.71
N GLY A 263 6.19 19.46 -2.68
CA GLY A 263 6.69 19.34 -1.31
C GLY A 263 6.57 17.92 -0.74
N ILE A 264 5.46 17.23 -1.00
CA ILE A 264 5.27 15.85 -0.55
C ILE A 264 6.04 14.81 -1.40
N LEU A 265 6.72 15.20 -2.48
CA LEU A 265 7.68 14.33 -3.19
C LEU A 265 8.86 13.96 -2.29
N ALA A 266 9.23 14.82 -1.35
CA ALA A 266 10.22 14.50 -0.35
C ALA A 266 9.75 13.26 0.45
N PRO A 267 10.59 12.21 0.57
CA PRO A 267 10.25 11.00 1.29
C PRO A 267 9.97 11.36 2.76
N SER A 268 8.68 11.37 3.10
CA SER A 268 8.15 11.88 4.36
C SER A 268 7.31 10.81 5.06
N THR A 269 6.68 11.20 6.16
CA THR A 269 5.87 10.34 7.02
C THR A 269 4.69 9.68 6.32
N PRO A 270 4.15 8.60 6.92
CA PRO A 270 2.85 8.08 6.55
C PRO A 270 1.82 9.21 6.47
N GLY A 271 1.07 9.25 5.36
CA GLY A 271 0.04 10.27 5.15
C GLY A 271 0.56 11.69 4.92
N PHE A 272 1.86 11.90 4.65
CA PHE A 272 2.42 13.22 4.32
C PHE A 272 2.17 14.31 5.39
N ILE A 273 1.90 13.90 6.63
CA ILE A 273 1.61 14.82 7.72
C ILE A 273 2.85 15.68 7.99
N GLY A 274 2.67 16.99 8.00
CA GLY A 274 3.75 17.95 8.21
C GLY A 274 4.21 18.57 6.90
N THR A 275 4.77 17.78 5.98
CA THR A 275 5.15 18.29 4.64
C THR A 275 3.94 18.84 3.90
N PHE A 276 2.81 18.14 3.92
CA PHE A 276 1.59 18.66 3.32
C PHE A 276 1.18 20.01 3.93
N HIS A 277 1.12 20.11 5.26
CA HIS A 277 0.68 21.32 5.94
C HIS A 277 1.61 22.50 5.70
N LEU A 278 2.94 22.29 5.80
CA LEU A 278 3.92 23.34 5.59
C LEU A 278 3.85 23.91 4.17
N PHE A 279 3.96 23.05 3.16
CA PHE A 279 4.01 23.53 1.77
C PHE A 279 2.67 24.11 1.32
N CYS A 280 1.55 23.57 1.80
CA CYS A 280 0.23 24.13 1.52
C CYS A 280 0.05 25.50 2.19
N SER A 281 0.39 25.64 3.48
CA SER A 281 0.23 26.92 4.19
C SER A 281 1.18 27.99 3.67
N GLU A 282 2.42 27.63 3.32
CA GLU A 282 3.40 28.57 2.74
C GLU A 282 2.96 29.04 1.35
N ALA A 283 2.42 28.15 0.52
CA ALA A 283 1.91 28.51 -0.79
C ALA A 283 0.70 29.45 -0.71
N LEU A 284 -0.15 29.34 0.31
CA LEU A 284 -1.27 30.26 0.54
C LEU A 284 -0.78 31.60 1.11
N GLN A 285 0.13 31.57 2.09
CA GLN A 285 0.72 32.77 2.67
C GLN A 285 1.52 33.59 1.65
N SER A 286 2.20 32.94 0.70
CA SER A 286 2.89 33.64 -0.38
C SER A 286 1.95 34.43 -1.29
N GLN A 287 0.64 34.14 -1.22
CA GLN A 287 -0.42 34.82 -1.97
C GLN A 287 -1.18 35.82 -1.09
N GLY A 288 -0.64 36.14 0.10
CA GLY A 288 -1.20 37.12 1.02
C GLY A 288 -2.35 36.61 1.90
N ILE A 289 -2.61 35.31 1.93
CA ILE A 289 -3.64 34.72 2.80
C ILE A 289 -3.09 34.66 4.23
N ALA A 290 -3.91 35.05 5.21
CA ALA A 290 -3.54 35.03 6.63
C ALA A 290 -3.00 33.65 7.06
N ALA A 291 -2.03 33.64 7.97
CA ALA A 291 -1.31 32.42 8.36
C ALA A 291 -2.24 31.40 9.02
N GLU A 292 -3.13 31.86 9.90
CA GLU A 292 -4.15 31.06 10.59
C GLU A 292 -5.10 30.38 9.59
N THR A 293 -5.63 31.16 8.64
CA THR A 293 -6.51 30.65 7.58
C THR A 293 -5.77 29.68 6.66
N SER A 294 -4.50 29.96 6.35
CA SER A 294 -3.68 29.10 5.49
C SER A 294 -3.43 27.73 6.12
N VAL A 295 -3.12 27.70 7.42
CA VAL A 295 -2.95 26.44 8.16
C VAL A 295 -4.30 25.72 8.33
N ALA A 296 -5.38 26.43 8.65
CA ALA A 296 -6.72 25.87 8.73
C ALA A 296 -7.17 25.23 7.41
N ALA A 297 -6.93 25.93 6.28
CA ALA A 297 -7.20 25.43 4.94
C ALA A 297 -6.34 24.21 4.62
N ALA A 298 -5.05 24.23 4.94
CA ALA A 298 -4.17 23.08 4.75
C ALA A 298 -4.68 21.83 5.50
N VAL A 299 -5.15 21.99 6.75
CA VAL A 299 -5.74 20.90 7.53
C VAL A 299 -7.03 20.38 6.87
N LEU A 300 -7.95 21.25 6.49
CA LEU A 300 -9.23 20.84 5.89
C LEU A 300 -9.03 20.17 4.52
N ILE A 301 -8.14 20.72 3.68
CA ILE A 301 -7.77 20.13 2.39
C ILE A 301 -7.12 18.76 2.59
N HIS A 302 -6.24 18.62 3.57
CA HIS A 302 -5.62 17.35 3.89
C HIS A 302 -6.67 16.31 4.32
N ILE A 303 -7.65 16.68 5.14
CA ILE A 303 -8.76 15.79 5.52
C ILE A 303 -9.59 15.39 4.30
N GLY A 304 -9.95 16.36 3.44
CA GLY A 304 -10.72 16.13 2.21
C GLY A 304 -9.99 15.26 1.18
N PHE A 305 -8.66 15.26 1.21
CA PHE A 305 -7.80 14.36 0.45
C PHE A 305 -7.68 12.97 1.11
N TYR A 306 -7.38 12.94 2.42
CA TYR A 306 -6.97 11.73 3.13
C TYR A 306 -8.14 10.79 3.40
N VAL A 307 -9.24 11.30 3.95
CA VAL A 307 -10.35 10.47 4.44
C VAL A 307 -11.10 9.78 3.29
N PRO A 308 -11.55 10.47 2.23
CA PRO A 308 -12.36 9.83 1.18
C PRO A 308 -11.60 8.71 0.46
N VAL A 309 -10.32 8.92 0.15
CA VAL A 309 -9.47 7.93 -0.50
C VAL A 309 -9.16 6.75 0.41
N THR A 310 -8.91 7.01 1.71
CA THR A 310 -8.67 5.92 2.66
C THR A 310 -9.91 5.05 2.83
N VAL A 311 -11.10 5.67 2.93
CA VAL A 311 -12.38 4.95 3.03
C VAL A 311 -12.66 4.14 1.77
N TRP A 312 -12.52 4.74 0.58
CA TRP A 312 -12.72 4.02 -0.68
C TRP A 312 -11.69 2.89 -0.86
N GLY A 313 -10.42 3.14 -0.57
CA GLY A 313 -9.36 2.13 -0.67
C GLY A 313 -9.56 0.98 0.32
N ALA A 314 -9.90 1.27 1.57
CA ALA A 314 -10.22 0.25 2.57
C ALA A 314 -11.46 -0.58 2.17
N GLY A 315 -12.52 0.09 1.69
CA GLY A 315 -13.71 -0.59 1.17
C GLY A 315 -13.39 -1.48 -0.03
N SER A 316 -12.56 -1.01 -0.96
CA SER A 316 -12.11 -1.77 -2.13
C SER A 316 -11.27 -2.99 -1.72
N LEU A 317 -10.38 -2.85 -0.74
CA LEU A 317 -9.60 -3.96 -0.18
C LEU A 317 -10.49 -5.04 0.43
N ILE A 318 -11.50 -4.64 1.20
CA ILE A 318 -12.48 -5.56 1.81
C ILE A 318 -13.26 -6.27 0.70
N TRP A 319 -13.73 -5.54 -0.31
CA TRP A 319 -14.50 -6.05 -1.43
C TRP A 319 -13.74 -7.07 -2.28
N TYR A 320 -12.49 -6.78 -2.65
CA TYR A 320 -11.67 -7.69 -3.46
C TYR A 320 -11.21 -8.94 -2.71
N GLY A 321 -11.44 -9.01 -1.40
CA GLY A 321 -11.43 -10.25 -0.64
C GLY A 321 -10.08 -10.96 -0.51
N THR A 322 -8.94 -10.35 -0.89
CA THR A 322 -7.67 -11.07 -0.99
C THR A 322 -6.48 -10.42 -0.27
N GLN A 323 -5.99 -11.17 0.72
CA GLN A 323 -4.62 -11.42 1.16
C GLN A 323 -3.55 -10.39 0.76
N LEU A 324 -3.58 -9.22 1.41
CA LEU A 324 -2.45 -8.28 1.48
C LEU A 324 -1.11 -9.02 1.70
N GLY A 325 -1.13 -10.15 2.43
CA GLY A 325 0.01 -11.03 2.66
C GLY A 325 0.64 -11.62 1.39
N ASN A 326 -0.13 -12.08 0.41
CA ASN A 326 0.43 -12.66 -0.83
C ASN A 326 1.00 -11.57 -1.75
N THR A 327 0.30 -10.43 -1.86
CA THR A 327 0.74 -9.28 -2.64
C THR A 327 1.99 -8.65 -2.02
N LEU A 328 2.03 -8.50 -0.69
CA LEU A 328 3.21 -8.03 0.04
C LEU A 328 4.36 -9.05 0.01
N ALA A 329 4.06 -10.35 0.04
CA ALA A 329 5.08 -11.40 -0.13
C ALA A 329 5.64 -11.42 -1.55
N ALA A 330 4.83 -11.17 -2.57
CA ALA A 330 5.28 -10.99 -3.95
C ALA A 330 6.14 -9.72 -4.09
N ALA A 331 5.71 -8.59 -3.52
CA ALA A 331 6.48 -7.34 -3.53
C ALA A 331 7.82 -7.47 -2.77
N ARG A 332 7.85 -8.21 -1.64
CA ARG A 332 9.10 -8.52 -0.90
C ARG A 332 10.03 -9.43 -1.71
N ARG A 333 9.50 -10.48 -2.36
CA ARG A 333 10.29 -11.35 -3.25
C ARG A 333 10.85 -10.59 -4.45
N ALA A 334 10.14 -9.60 -4.98
CA ALA A 334 10.66 -8.75 -6.05
C ALA A 334 11.79 -7.80 -5.61
N ARG A 335 11.79 -7.36 -4.34
CA ARG A 335 12.88 -6.54 -3.77
C ARG A 335 14.15 -7.32 -3.47
N HIS A 336 14.01 -8.62 -3.20
CA HIS A 336 15.13 -9.53 -2.95
C HIS A 336 15.03 -10.69 -3.94
N PRO A 337 15.53 -10.54 -5.17
CA PRO A 337 15.66 -11.69 -6.07
C PRO A 337 16.40 -12.78 -5.30
N GLN A 338 15.81 -13.98 -5.24
CA GLN A 338 16.47 -15.12 -4.61
C GLN A 338 17.83 -15.28 -5.28
N SER A 339 18.91 -15.12 -4.51
CA SER A 339 20.24 -15.46 -4.98
C SER A 339 20.23 -16.96 -5.28
N LEU A 340 20.53 -17.33 -6.53
CA LEU A 340 20.83 -18.70 -6.88
C LEU A 340 22.07 -19.10 -6.08
N GLU A 341 21.91 -20.00 -5.11
CA GLU A 341 23.06 -20.62 -4.46
C GLU A 341 23.57 -21.71 -5.40
N PHE A 342 24.81 -21.57 -5.83
CA PHE A 342 25.46 -22.60 -6.63
C PHE A 342 26.16 -23.58 -5.68
N ARG A 343 25.72 -24.84 -5.68
CA ARG A 343 26.51 -25.95 -5.13
C ARG A 343 27.01 -26.78 -6.29
N GLU A 344 28.34 -26.97 -6.35
CA GLU A 344 28.99 -27.78 -7.39
C GLU A 344 28.62 -27.35 -8.83
N GLY A 345 28.43 -26.04 -9.05
CA GLY A 345 28.08 -25.49 -10.35
C GLY A 345 26.60 -25.64 -10.76
N ILE A 346 25.77 -26.27 -9.92
CA ILE A 346 24.33 -26.43 -10.18
C ILE A 346 23.56 -25.32 -9.45
N PRO A 347 22.69 -24.56 -10.14
CA PRO A 347 21.83 -23.57 -9.51
C PRO A 347 20.81 -24.28 -8.60
N MET A 348 20.95 -24.11 -7.28
CA MET A 348 20.03 -24.68 -6.29
C MET A 348 19.13 -23.58 -5.72
N HIS A 349 17.82 -23.83 -5.74
CA HIS A 349 16.86 -23.01 -4.99
C HIS A 349 16.85 -23.48 -3.53
N SER A 350 17.39 -22.68 -2.62
CA SER A 350 17.25 -22.93 -1.18
C SER A 350 15.78 -22.74 -0.78
N LEU A 351 15.08 -23.84 -0.49
CA LEU A 351 13.67 -23.84 -0.09
C LEU A 351 13.47 -23.39 1.37
N GLY A 352 14.55 -23.05 2.08
CA GLY A 352 14.56 -22.53 3.45
C GLY A 352 15.40 -23.39 4.41
N VAL A 353 16.00 -22.75 5.41
CA VAL A 353 16.69 -23.43 6.52
C VAL A 353 15.64 -23.69 7.60
N GLY A 354 15.34 -24.95 7.90
CA GLY A 354 14.46 -25.31 9.00
C GLY A 354 15.10 -24.94 10.34
N GLU A 355 14.40 -24.16 11.18
CA GLU A 355 14.78 -24.04 12.58
C GLU A 355 14.61 -25.41 13.27
N PRO A 356 15.57 -25.84 14.12
CA PRO A 356 15.42 -27.09 14.85
C PRO A 356 14.15 -27.08 15.71
N PRO A 357 13.45 -28.22 15.84
CA PRO A 357 12.19 -28.29 16.58
C PRO A 357 12.40 -27.84 18.03
N ALA A 358 11.52 -26.95 18.49
CA ALA A 358 11.51 -26.52 19.88
C ALA A 358 11.15 -27.71 20.80
N PRO A 359 11.70 -27.78 22.03
CA PRO A 359 11.38 -28.85 22.96
C PRO A 359 9.87 -28.85 23.31
N PRO A 360 9.29 -30.04 23.58
CA PRO A 360 7.87 -30.16 23.89
C PRO A 360 7.51 -29.34 25.12
N ARG A 361 6.49 -28.50 25.01
CA ARG A 361 5.90 -27.71 26.10
C ARG A 361 4.49 -28.22 26.39
N PRO A 362 3.99 -28.10 27.64
CA PRO A 362 2.61 -28.41 27.95
C PRO A 362 1.68 -27.54 27.09
N ALA A 363 0.64 -28.15 26.53
CA ALA A 363 -0.17 -27.51 25.51
C ALA A 363 -0.88 -26.26 26.06
N ASP A 364 -0.81 -25.14 25.34
CA ASP A 364 -1.54 -23.93 25.72
C ASP A 364 -3.05 -24.23 25.69
N PRO A 365 -3.82 -23.95 26.78
CA PRO A 365 -5.26 -24.21 26.85
C PRO A 365 -6.08 -23.65 25.68
N ILE A 366 -5.55 -22.67 24.94
CA ILE A 366 -6.18 -22.14 23.73
C ILE A 366 -6.21 -23.17 22.58
N TYR A 367 -5.13 -23.93 22.37
CA TYR A 367 -5.04 -24.90 21.28
C TYR A 367 -5.94 -26.10 21.54
N GLU A 368 -6.07 -26.50 22.80
CA GLU A 368 -7.03 -27.53 23.21
C GLU A 368 -8.48 -27.09 22.95
N ALA A 369 -8.84 -25.86 23.32
CA ALA A 369 -10.17 -25.32 23.06
C ALA A 369 -10.46 -25.13 21.57
N LEU A 370 -9.46 -24.72 20.78
CA LEU A 370 -9.60 -24.59 19.32
C LEU A 370 -9.82 -25.96 18.67
N THR A 371 -9.07 -26.97 19.12
CA THR A 371 -9.19 -28.35 18.63
C THR A 371 -10.56 -28.93 19.00
N ARG A 372 -11.02 -28.77 20.26
CA ARG A 372 -12.36 -29.17 20.69
C ARG A 372 -13.46 -28.49 19.87
N GLY A 373 -13.38 -27.16 19.71
CA GLY A 373 -14.35 -26.41 18.94
C GLY A 373 -14.43 -26.86 17.47
N LEU A 374 -13.28 -27.14 16.83
CA LEU A 374 -13.21 -27.62 15.45
C LEU A 374 -13.76 -29.05 15.28
N LEU A 375 -13.49 -29.94 16.24
CA LEU A 375 -13.92 -31.33 16.18
C LEU A 375 -15.38 -31.52 16.59
N GLY A 376 -15.91 -30.68 17.49
CA GLY A 376 -17.32 -30.68 17.89
C GLY A 376 -18.31 -30.31 16.77
N ILE A 377 -17.81 -29.92 15.60
CA ILE A 377 -18.62 -29.70 14.38
C ILE A 377 -19.03 -31.04 13.74
N ARG A 378 -18.34 -32.15 14.06
CA ARG A 378 -18.57 -33.45 13.42
C ARG A 378 -19.68 -34.25 14.10
N PRO A 379 -20.49 -35.00 13.32
CA PRO A 379 -21.40 -36.00 13.87
C PRO A 379 -20.61 -37.24 14.31
N GLY A 380 -20.81 -37.67 15.57
CA GLY A 380 -20.23 -38.88 16.14
C GLY A 380 -19.32 -38.63 17.36
N PRO A 381 -19.02 -39.68 18.15
CA PRO A 381 -18.13 -39.56 19.31
C PRO A 381 -16.70 -39.17 18.86
N VAL A 382 -16.08 -38.26 19.60
CA VAL A 382 -14.70 -37.83 19.38
C VAL A 382 -13.77 -38.74 20.18
N ASP A 383 -12.75 -39.30 19.51
CA ASP A 383 -11.68 -40.04 20.18
C ASP A 383 -10.76 -39.04 20.90
N GLU A 384 -10.72 -39.15 22.22
CA GLU A 384 -9.96 -38.25 23.10
C GLU A 384 -8.44 -38.40 22.92
N ASP A 385 -7.94 -39.60 22.60
CA ASP A 385 -6.53 -39.84 22.31
C ASP A 385 -6.15 -39.18 20.98
N ALA A 386 -6.99 -39.34 19.95
CA ALA A 386 -6.80 -38.70 18.65
C ALA A 386 -6.90 -37.17 18.73
N ARG A 387 -7.79 -36.64 19.59
CA ARG A 387 -7.89 -35.20 19.87
C ARG A 387 -6.63 -34.66 20.55
N ALA A 388 -6.11 -35.37 21.55
CA ALA A 388 -4.88 -34.98 22.23
C ALA A 388 -3.70 -34.95 21.26
N TYR A 389 -3.59 -35.95 20.39
CA TYR A 389 -2.60 -35.98 19.31
C TYR A 389 -2.74 -34.78 18.36
N ALA A 390 -3.96 -34.48 17.89
CA ALA A 390 -4.21 -33.35 17.01
C ALA A 390 -3.87 -31.99 17.66
N THR A 391 -4.13 -31.84 18.95
CA THR A 391 -3.79 -30.62 19.72
C THR A 391 -2.28 -30.41 19.78
N ASN A 392 -1.53 -31.46 20.13
CA ASN A 392 -0.08 -31.42 20.21
C ASN A 392 0.55 -31.16 18.83
N PHE A 393 0.03 -31.81 17.78
CA PHE A 393 0.49 -31.60 16.41
C PHE A 393 0.26 -30.17 15.95
N LEU A 394 -0.94 -29.62 16.19
CA LEU A 394 -1.26 -28.24 15.86
C LEU A 394 -0.25 -27.28 16.51
N GLU A 395 -0.01 -27.44 17.81
CA GLU A 395 0.90 -26.56 18.54
C GLU A 395 2.33 -26.64 18.01
N HIS A 396 2.84 -27.84 17.71
CA HIS A 396 4.18 -28.01 17.15
C HIS A 396 4.32 -27.37 15.76
N GLN A 397 3.32 -27.55 14.89
CA GLN A 397 3.34 -26.95 13.54
C GLN A 397 3.23 -25.42 13.57
N LEU A 398 2.47 -24.87 14.50
CA LEU A 398 2.39 -23.42 14.66
C LEU A 398 3.65 -22.85 15.34
N ALA A 399 4.30 -23.63 16.20
CA ALA A 399 5.57 -23.28 16.84
C ALA A 399 6.77 -23.35 15.87
N SER A 400 6.72 -24.18 14.83
CA SER A 400 7.77 -24.29 13.81
C SER A 400 7.70 -23.18 12.75
N LEU A 401 6.63 -22.37 12.73
CA LEU A 401 6.51 -21.22 11.83
C LEU A 401 7.65 -20.22 12.05
N SER A 402 8.10 -19.57 10.97
CA SER A 402 9.07 -18.48 11.07
C SER A 402 8.63 -17.42 12.08
N SER A 403 9.59 -16.77 12.74
CA SER A 403 9.34 -15.80 13.81
C SER A 403 8.36 -14.68 13.41
N TYR A 404 8.38 -14.25 12.14
CA TYR A 404 7.41 -13.30 11.60
C TYR A 404 5.98 -13.86 11.48
N LEU A 405 5.82 -15.05 10.89
CA LEU A 405 4.51 -15.70 10.76
C LEU A 405 3.92 -16.06 12.12
N ARG A 406 4.77 -16.51 13.05
CA ARG A 406 4.41 -16.81 14.43
C ARG A 406 3.87 -15.57 15.15
N LEU A 407 4.48 -14.40 14.95
CA LEU A 407 3.98 -13.13 15.49
C LEU A 407 2.62 -12.73 14.90
N GLN A 408 2.47 -12.81 13.58
CA GLN A 408 1.19 -12.50 12.91
C GLN A 408 0.06 -13.41 13.40
N LEU A 409 0.33 -14.71 13.51
CA LEU A 409 -0.60 -15.68 14.05
C LEU A 409 -0.98 -15.39 15.50
N ARG A 410 0.01 -15.05 16.36
CA ARG A 410 -0.25 -14.67 17.76
C ARG A 410 -1.12 -13.42 17.86
N LEU A 411 -0.88 -12.40 17.04
CA LEU A 411 -1.71 -11.20 16.98
C LEU A 411 -3.13 -11.53 16.51
N GLY A 412 -3.27 -12.37 15.47
CA GLY A 412 -4.57 -12.83 15.00
C GLY A 412 -5.36 -13.59 16.06
N LEU A 413 -4.70 -14.53 16.75
CA LEU A 413 -5.31 -15.29 17.86
C LEU A 413 -5.59 -14.41 19.08
N LEU A 414 -4.77 -13.38 19.35
CA LEU A 414 -5.04 -12.40 20.40
C LEU A 414 -6.31 -11.60 20.07
N SER A 415 -6.43 -11.09 18.84
CA SER A 415 -7.63 -10.38 18.38
C SER A 415 -8.87 -11.26 18.49
N PHE A 416 -8.78 -12.52 18.07
CA PHE A 416 -9.84 -13.51 18.27
C PHE A 416 -10.22 -13.65 19.74
N ARG A 417 -9.24 -13.85 20.64
CA ARG A 417 -9.46 -13.99 22.08
C ARG A 417 -10.14 -12.76 22.68
N VAL A 418 -9.72 -11.56 22.29
CA VAL A 418 -10.32 -10.30 22.75
C VAL A 418 -11.76 -10.19 22.26
N CYS A 419 -12.04 -10.45 20.98
CA CYS A 419 -13.41 -10.41 20.45
C CYS A 419 -14.34 -11.40 21.17
N VAL A 420 -13.87 -12.63 21.43
CA VAL A 420 -14.65 -13.64 22.16
C VAL A 420 -14.86 -13.21 23.61
N ALA A 421 -13.82 -12.72 24.29
CA ALA A 421 -13.91 -12.26 25.66
C ALA A 421 -14.86 -11.07 25.82
N LEU A 422 -14.86 -10.12 24.87
CA LEU A 422 -15.79 -8.99 24.86
C LEU A 422 -17.23 -9.44 24.61
N ARG A 423 -17.44 -10.47 23.78
CA ARG A 423 -18.79 -10.96 23.44
C ARG A 423 -19.41 -11.81 24.56
N TYR A 424 -18.63 -12.71 25.16
CA TYR A 424 -19.12 -13.72 26.10
C TYR A 424 -18.68 -13.48 27.55
N TRP A 425 -17.92 -12.41 27.82
CA TRP A 425 -17.39 -12.06 29.14
C TRP A 425 -16.56 -13.18 29.81
N ARG A 426 -16.06 -14.12 29.01
CA ARG A 426 -15.25 -15.27 29.42
C ARG A 426 -14.20 -15.56 28.36
N PRO A 427 -12.99 -16.03 28.75
CA PRO A 427 -11.99 -16.44 27.77
C PRO A 427 -12.47 -17.67 27.00
N PHE A 428 -12.11 -17.75 25.72
CA PHE A 428 -12.55 -18.82 24.82
C PHE A 428 -12.32 -20.23 25.38
N SER A 429 -11.18 -20.47 26.04
CA SER A 429 -10.83 -21.78 26.63
C SER A 429 -11.74 -22.24 27.77
N ARG A 430 -12.53 -21.34 28.36
CA ARG A 430 -13.49 -21.63 29.44
C ARG A 430 -14.94 -21.65 28.98
N LEU A 431 -15.21 -21.51 27.68
CA LEU A 431 -16.57 -21.60 27.15
C LEU A 431 -17.03 -23.07 27.06
N PRO A 432 -18.36 -23.35 27.15
CA PRO A 432 -18.92 -24.67 26.85
C PRO A 432 -18.56 -25.13 25.43
N VAL A 433 -18.44 -26.44 25.21
CA VAL A 433 -17.97 -27.02 23.94
C VAL A 433 -18.88 -26.60 22.78
N GLU A 434 -20.19 -26.55 22.98
CA GLU A 434 -21.17 -26.13 21.97
C GLU A 434 -20.95 -24.66 21.54
N THR A 435 -20.60 -23.82 22.51
CA THR A 435 -20.29 -22.40 22.27
C THR A 435 -18.94 -22.27 21.57
N GLN A 436 -17.93 -23.06 21.96
CA GLN A 436 -16.63 -23.11 21.29
C GLN A 436 -16.81 -23.49 19.81
N SER A 437 -17.61 -24.52 19.52
CA SER A 437 -17.89 -24.97 18.15
C SER A 437 -18.62 -23.93 17.33
N THR A 438 -19.62 -23.25 17.90
CA THR A 438 -20.35 -22.17 17.20
C THR A 438 -19.43 -20.99 16.86
N VAL A 439 -18.61 -20.56 17.81
CA VAL A 439 -17.65 -19.48 17.61
C VAL A 439 -16.62 -19.86 16.55
N VAL A 440 -16.06 -21.06 16.64
CA VAL A 440 -15.10 -21.57 15.66
C VAL A 440 -15.73 -21.69 14.28
N GLN A 441 -16.97 -22.17 14.17
CA GLN A 441 -17.68 -22.30 12.91
C GLN A 441 -17.88 -20.93 12.24
N TRP A 442 -18.30 -19.93 13.01
CA TRP A 442 -18.47 -18.57 12.50
C TRP A 442 -17.15 -17.96 12.02
N TRP A 443 -16.06 -18.18 12.74
CA TRP A 443 -14.74 -17.67 12.35
C TRP A 443 -14.10 -18.45 11.19
N ALA A 444 -14.25 -19.77 11.16
CA ALA A 444 -13.61 -20.63 10.16
C ALA A 444 -14.41 -20.75 8.84
N TYR A 445 -15.74 -20.62 8.90
CA TYR A 445 -16.64 -20.83 7.76
C TYR A 445 -17.65 -19.71 7.53
N GLY A 446 -17.85 -18.82 8.51
CA GLY A 446 -18.83 -17.74 8.40
C GLY A 446 -18.44 -16.63 7.42
N PRO A 447 -19.24 -15.56 7.33
CA PRO A 447 -19.12 -14.53 6.28
C PRO A 447 -17.84 -13.67 6.40
N PHE A 448 -17.15 -13.69 7.55
CA PHE A 448 -15.98 -12.86 7.83
C PHE A 448 -14.69 -13.35 7.15
N PRO A 449 -14.17 -12.68 6.10
CA PRO A 449 -13.06 -13.21 5.29
C PRO A 449 -11.72 -13.34 6.02
N LEU A 450 -11.40 -12.39 6.90
CA LEU A 450 -10.16 -12.40 7.68
C LEU A 450 -10.15 -13.54 8.70
N GLY A 451 -11.30 -13.81 9.35
CA GLY A 451 -11.47 -14.96 10.22
C GLY A 451 -11.21 -16.26 9.46
N ARG A 452 -11.79 -16.42 8.28
CA ARG A 452 -11.57 -17.61 7.44
C ARG A 452 -10.10 -17.80 7.08
N GLN A 453 -9.38 -16.73 6.75
CA GLN A 453 -7.95 -16.81 6.44
C GLN A 453 -7.11 -17.22 7.66
N LEU A 454 -7.41 -16.66 8.84
CA LEU A 454 -6.72 -17.01 10.09
C LEU A 454 -6.96 -18.48 10.48
N PHE A 455 -8.21 -18.95 10.36
CA PHE A 455 -8.61 -20.29 10.81
C PHE A 455 -8.37 -21.38 9.76
N ARG A 456 -8.17 -21.05 8.49
CA ARG A 456 -7.88 -22.03 7.43
C ARG A 456 -6.71 -22.96 7.77
N PRO A 457 -5.50 -22.47 8.13
CA PRO A 457 -4.38 -23.35 8.48
C PRO A 457 -4.65 -24.15 9.76
N ILE A 458 -5.24 -23.53 10.79
CA ILE A 458 -5.57 -24.18 12.06
C ILE A 458 -6.52 -25.37 11.83
N ARG A 459 -7.59 -25.13 11.08
CA ARG A 459 -8.56 -26.16 10.69
C ARG A 459 -7.91 -27.30 9.93
N SER A 460 -7.14 -26.98 8.89
CA SER A 460 -6.52 -27.99 8.04
C SER A 460 -5.56 -28.87 8.83
N LEU A 461 -4.75 -28.29 9.72
CA LEU A 461 -3.81 -29.03 10.57
C LEU A 461 -4.52 -29.91 11.59
N VAL A 462 -5.55 -29.40 12.26
CA VAL A 462 -6.33 -30.17 13.25
C VAL A 462 -7.03 -31.36 12.60
N LEU A 463 -7.71 -31.15 11.47
CA LEU A 463 -8.43 -32.22 10.78
C LEU A 463 -7.45 -33.27 10.25
N LEU A 464 -6.36 -32.84 9.62
CA LEU A 464 -5.31 -33.75 9.13
C LEU A 464 -4.77 -34.61 10.27
N ALA A 465 -4.30 -33.98 11.36
CA ALA A 465 -3.69 -34.69 12.47
C ALA A 465 -4.65 -35.63 13.19
N TYR A 466 -5.93 -35.24 13.33
CA TYR A 466 -6.93 -36.11 13.95
C TYR A 466 -7.18 -37.39 13.14
N PHE A 467 -7.26 -37.29 11.81
CA PHE A 467 -7.48 -38.46 10.95
C PHE A 467 -6.22 -39.30 10.74
N ASP A 468 -5.04 -38.70 10.89
CA ASP A 468 -3.74 -39.36 10.83
C ASP A 468 -3.35 -40.02 12.17
N ALA A 469 -4.14 -39.81 13.24
CA ALA A 469 -3.86 -40.39 14.55
C ALA A 469 -3.91 -41.93 14.48
N PRO A 470 -2.91 -42.65 15.02
CA PRO A 470 -2.73 -44.09 14.82
C PRO A 470 -3.86 -45.02 15.31
N ARG A 471 -4.91 -44.50 15.97
CA ARG A 471 -6.13 -45.23 16.36
C ARG A 471 -7.42 -44.79 15.65
N ALA A 472 -7.44 -43.66 14.94
CA ALA A 472 -8.60 -43.27 14.14
C ALA A 472 -8.84 -44.22 12.95
N ALA A 473 -7.80 -44.94 12.53
CA ALA A 473 -7.86 -45.96 11.48
C ALA A 473 -8.57 -47.27 11.92
N SER A 474 -8.57 -47.63 13.21
CA SER A 474 -9.20 -48.88 13.68
C SER A 474 -10.72 -48.77 13.85
N VAL A 475 -11.24 -47.56 14.10
CA VAL A 475 -12.69 -47.31 14.19
C VAL A 475 -13.36 -47.34 12.80
N GLN A 476 -12.63 -47.08 11.72
CA GLN A 476 -13.15 -47.17 10.35
C GLN A 476 -13.21 -48.60 9.78
N LEU A 477 -12.54 -49.57 10.40
CA LEU A 477 -12.42 -50.94 9.86
C LEU A 477 -13.26 -51.99 10.58
N GLY A 478 -14.08 -51.62 11.58
CA GLY A 478 -15.05 -52.54 12.19
C GLY A 478 -14.43 -53.77 12.88
N THR A 479 -13.17 -53.73 13.28
CA THR A 479 -12.53 -54.80 14.04
C THR A 479 -12.53 -54.46 15.52
N GLY A 480 -13.63 -54.80 16.19
CA GLY A 480 -13.64 -54.91 17.65
C GLY A 480 -12.71 -56.04 18.11
N PRO A 481 -12.11 -55.93 19.31
CA PRO A 481 -11.26 -57.00 19.84
C PRO A 481 -12.14 -58.21 20.17
N SER A 482 -11.88 -59.32 19.49
CA SER A 482 -12.38 -60.67 19.84
C SER A 482 -11.62 -61.24 21.01
#